data_AF-A0A6M8E8C4-F1
#
_entry.id   AF-A0A6M8E8C4-F1
#
_cell.length_a   1.000
_cell.length_b   1.000
_cell.length_c   1.000
_cell.angle_alpha   90.00
_cell.angle_beta   90.00
_cell.angle_gamma   90.00
#
_symmetry.space_group_name_H-M   'P 1'
#
loop_
_entity.id
_entity.type
_entity.pdbx_description
1 polymer ?
#
loop_
_entity_poly.entity_id
_entity_poly.type
_entity_poly.pdbx_seq_one_letter_code
_entity_poly.pdbx_strand_id
1 'polypeptide(L)'
;MEKDSEMKQIEDAKVDVVFEKKNFFSKMSLFEKIFWLVIIIMSIIYLAAQLVAFKNMERISDKKIPIITKYVAKENLEKYKDNISIDLQNRVSIMESTVDNEIDRLFNRVENNLDNFLDFHYSIKGEYIELSAMITEDIGELITDKLFGQEFNDEVQNSLKTMNDMYKLNMKEHLKLIDNYALENVDLELNSNSLQTLRDEINTNKTIQEGKAGVLLLAGFSSKVIQAITTKLAAKVASKVASKVAIKTGKFAASSVVGASGIVCGPLVVVCAPTAAIITWFATDAIIISGDEYFNREELKQELLKELNENKLIFKQQYNSIYFETMNQISQESKKSYEDTKVLVKDKF
;
A
#
# COMPACT_ATOMS: atom_id res chain seq x y z
N MET A 1 -51.56 67.11 2.66
CA MET A 1 -51.54 66.84 4.12
C MET A 1 -50.79 65.53 4.32
N GLU A 2 -50.04 65.41 5.42
CA GLU A 2 -49.52 64.11 5.89
C GLU A 2 -48.45 63.42 5.02
N LYS A 3 -47.46 64.18 4.53
CA LYS A 3 -46.10 63.62 4.30
C LYS A 3 -44.91 64.60 4.39
N ASP A 4 -45.15 65.85 4.83
CA ASP A 4 -44.11 66.86 5.08
C ASP A 4 -43.80 67.05 6.59
N SER A 5 -44.29 66.16 7.47
CA SER A 5 -44.16 66.28 8.93
C SER A 5 -43.15 65.32 9.58
N GLU A 6 -42.53 64.41 8.83
CA GLU A 6 -41.44 63.55 9.33
C GLU A 6 -40.05 64.14 9.02
N MET A 7 -39.95 65.12 8.13
CA MET A 7 -38.72 65.85 7.81
C MET A 7 -38.39 66.91 8.88
N LYS A 8 -38.50 66.56 10.17
CA LYS A 8 -38.26 67.50 11.28
C LYS A 8 -37.86 66.89 12.64
N GLN A 9 -37.42 65.63 12.70
CA GLN A 9 -36.94 64.99 13.95
C GLN A 9 -35.66 64.13 13.80
N ILE A 10 -34.82 64.42 12.79
CA ILE A 10 -33.45 63.84 12.70
C ILE A 10 -32.43 64.97 12.47
N GLU A 11 -32.55 66.05 13.23
CA GLU A 11 -31.61 67.20 13.22
C GLU A 11 -30.96 67.47 14.60
N ASP A 12 -31.42 66.77 15.66
CA ASP A 12 -30.95 66.93 17.05
C ASP A 12 -30.28 65.67 17.62
N ALA A 13 -29.13 65.29 17.03
CA ALA A 13 -28.22 64.31 17.61
C ALA A 13 -26.76 64.76 17.49
N LYS A 14 -26.46 65.97 17.97
CA LYS A 14 -25.09 66.39 18.26
C LYS A 14 -24.53 65.53 19.38
N VAL A 15 -23.75 64.51 19.02
CA VAL A 15 -22.87 63.83 19.97
C VAL A 15 -21.69 64.76 20.24
N ASP A 16 -21.86 65.65 21.22
CA ASP A 16 -20.76 66.46 21.75
C ASP A 16 -19.74 65.54 22.43
N VAL A 17 -18.74 65.07 21.67
CA VAL A 17 -17.59 64.36 22.21
C VAL A 17 -16.70 65.37 22.93
N VAL A 18 -17.10 65.72 24.14
CA VAL A 18 -16.30 66.50 25.08
C VAL A 18 -15.08 65.66 25.48
N PHE A 19 -13.97 65.84 24.76
CA PHE A 19 -12.67 65.36 25.21
C PHE A 19 -12.26 66.13 26.47
N GLU A 20 -12.67 65.60 27.62
CA GLU A 20 -12.22 66.07 28.94
C GLU A 20 -10.69 65.93 29.00
N LYS A 21 -9.99 67.06 28.84
CA LYS A 21 -8.52 67.11 28.71
C LYS A 21 -7.81 66.90 30.05
N LYS A 22 -8.00 65.72 30.65
CA LYS A 22 -7.22 65.24 31.80
C LYS A 22 -5.77 65.08 31.36
N ASN A 23 -4.93 66.06 31.67
CA ASN A 23 -3.49 66.02 31.45
C ASN A 23 -2.86 64.88 32.25
N PHE A 24 -2.74 63.70 31.63
CA PHE A 24 -2.14 62.48 32.16
C PHE A 24 -0.77 62.73 32.82
N PHE A 25 0.04 63.60 32.20
CA PHE A 25 1.37 63.99 32.67
C PHE A 25 1.39 64.91 33.90
N SER A 26 0.26 65.45 34.37
CA SER A 26 0.24 66.46 35.44
C SER A 26 0.76 65.93 36.79
N LYS A 27 0.49 64.66 37.11
CA LYS A 27 0.89 64.00 38.37
C LYS A 27 2.24 63.28 38.34
N MET A 28 2.88 63.18 37.16
CA MET A 28 4.13 62.43 37.00
C MET A 28 5.35 63.20 37.52
N SER A 29 6.30 62.46 38.08
CA SER A 29 7.65 62.95 38.43
C SER A 29 8.40 63.43 37.19
N LEU A 30 9.47 64.22 37.40
CA LEU A 30 10.29 64.74 36.29
C LEU A 30 10.89 63.59 35.45
N PHE A 31 11.31 62.51 36.12
CA PHE A 31 11.90 61.33 35.47
C PHE A 31 10.87 60.59 34.59
N GLU A 32 9.66 60.34 35.10
CA GLU A 32 8.59 59.69 34.33
C GLU A 32 8.18 60.52 33.10
N LYS A 33 8.13 61.87 33.23
CA LYS A 33 7.86 62.77 32.10
C LYS A 33 8.93 62.63 31.01
N ILE A 34 10.20 62.57 31.38
CA ILE A 34 11.31 62.39 30.42
C ILE A 34 11.24 60.99 29.78
N PHE A 35 11.00 59.95 30.58
CA PHE A 35 10.86 58.57 30.10
C PHE A 35 9.74 58.42 29.04
N TRP A 36 8.53 58.91 29.34
CA TRP A 36 7.42 58.86 28.40
C TRP A 36 7.64 59.75 27.17
N LEU A 37 8.30 60.90 27.31
CA LEU A 37 8.64 61.78 26.19
C LEU A 37 9.63 61.09 25.23
N VAL A 38 10.62 60.37 25.74
CA VAL A 38 11.54 59.56 24.92
C VAL A 38 10.80 58.43 24.19
N ILE A 39 9.90 57.71 24.88
CA ILE A 39 9.05 56.68 24.25
C ILE A 39 8.22 57.27 23.11
N ILE A 40 7.53 58.39 23.34
CA ILE A 40 6.71 59.06 22.33
C ILE A 40 7.55 59.50 21.12
N ILE A 41 8.73 60.09 21.35
CA ILE A 41 9.65 60.46 20.27
C ILE A 41 10.11 59.24 19.48
N MET A 42 10.49 58.14 20.14
CA MET A 42 10.90 56.91 19.47
C MET A 42 9.76 56.25 18.69
N SER A 43 8.53 56.26 19.21
CA SER A 43 7.34 55.81 18.47
C SER A 43 7.04 56.69 17.25
N ILE A 44 7.20 58.01 17.35
CA ILE A 44 7.04 58.93 16.21
C ILE A 44 8.13 58.69 15.16
N ILE A 45 9.39 58.49 15.56
CA ILE A 45 10.50 58.17 14.65
C ILE A 45 10.27 56.82 13.97
N TYR A 46 9.82 55.80 14.71
CA TYR A 46 9.48 54.48 14.16
C TYR A 46 8.32 54.55 13.16
N LEU A 47 7.25 55.29 13.48
CA LEU A 47 6.11 55.50 12.57
C LEU A 47 6.52 56.33 11.34
N ALA A 48 7.39 57.33 11.49
CA ALA A 48 7.95 58.07 10.37
C ALA A 48 8.82 57.18 9.47
N ALA A 49 9.63 56.30 10.04
CA ALA A 49 10.43 55.32 9.29
C ALA A 49 9.54 54.30 8.56
N GLN A 50 8.48 53.78 9.20
CA GLN A 50 7.45 52.95 8.58
C GLN A 50 6.76 53.68 7.41
N LEU A 51 6.37 54.94 7.58
CA LEU A 51 5.75 55.75 6.52
C LEU A 51 6.71 56.05 5.36
N VAL A 52 7.99 56.31 5.63
CA VAL A 52 9.02 56.48 4.58
C VAL A 52 9.29 55.17 3.86
N ALA A 53 9.31 54.03 4.56
CA ALA A 53 9.41 52.71 3.95
C ALA A 53 8.21 52.41 3.04
N PHE A 54 6.99 52.68 3.50
CA PHE A 54 5.77 52.57 2.68
C PHE A 54 5.82 53.47 1.44
N LYS A 55 6.22 54.73 1.61
CA LYS A 55 6.28 55.72 0.52
C LYS A 55 7.40 55.45 -0.49
N ASN A 56 8.49 54.80 -0.06
CA ASN A 56 9.53 54.29 -0.95
C ASN A 56 9.12 52.98 -1.65
N MET A 57 8.19 52.21 -1.08
CA MET A 57 7.59 51.04 -1.73
C MET A 57 6.60 51.45 -2.85
N GLU A 58 6.10 52.69 -2.83
CA GLU A 58 5.19 53.25 -3.84
C GLU A 58 5.92 53.91 -5.04
N ARG A 59 7.21 53.58 -5.25
CA ARG A 59 8.01 54.04 -6.40
C ARG A 59 8.55 52.91 -7.30
N ILE A 60 7.75 51.87 -7.49
CA ILE A 60 7.76 51.11 -8.75
C ILE A 60 6.57 51.58 -9.58
N SER A 61 6.82 52.60 -10.41
CA SER A 61 5.89 52.99 -11.47
C SER A 61 6.10 52.07 -12.66
N ASP A 62 5.54 50.86 -12.60
CA ASP A 62 5.31 50.06 -13.79
C ASP A 62 3.83 50.07 -14.17
N LYS A 63 3.61 50.03 -15.49
CA LYS A 63 2.30 50.01 -16.16
C LYS A 63 1.36 49.06 -15.42
N LYS A 64 0.21 49.54 -14.92
CA LYS A 64 -0.85 48.68 -14.34
C LYS A 64 -1.43 47.79 -15.45
N ILE A 65 -0.73 46.69 -15.74
CA ILE A 65 -1.24 45.57 -16.51
C ILE A 65 -2.40 45.01 -15.68
N PRO A 66 -3.64 44.96 -16.21
CA PRO A 66 -4.72 44.35 -15.47
C PRO A 66 -4.42 42.85 -15.31
N ILE A 67 -4.58 42.38 -14.07
CA ILE A 67 -4.44 40.97 -13.74
C ILE A 67 -5.83 40.35 -13.83
N ILE A 68 -5.97 39.34 -14.69
CA ILE A 68 -7.24 38.64 -14.93
C ILE A 68 -7.12 37.16 -14.51
N THR A 69 -8.21 36.58 -14.02
CA THR A 69 -8.26 35.14 -13.71
C THR A 69 -8.71 34.35 -14.93
N LYS A 70 -8.01 33.26 -15.25
CA LYS A 70 -8.30 32.35 -16.37
C LYS A 70 -8.15 30.89 -15.95
N TYR A 71 -8.80 30.00 -16.69
CA TYR A 71 -8.68 28.55 -16.57
C TYR A 71 -7.65 27.97 -17.56
N VAL A 72 -6.44 28.56 -17.59
CA VAL A 72 -5.39 28.21 -18.57
C VAL A 72 -5.04 26.72 -18.53
N ALA A 73 -5.02 26.13 -17.33
CA ALA A 73 -4.74 24.71 -17.14
C ALA A 73 -5.74 23.79 -17.87
N LYS A 74 -7.01 24.20 -18.00
CA LYS A 74 -8.02 23.42 -18.73
C LYS A 74 -7.75 23.37 -20.24
N GLU A 75 -7.38 24.51 -20.83
CA GLU A 75 -7.01 24.59 -22.25
C GLU A 75 -5.75 23.78 -22.54
N ASN A 76 -4.75 23.86 -21.66
CA ASN A 76 -3.52 23.07 -21.75
C ASN A 76 -3.74 21.56 -21.59
N LEU A 77 -4.61 21.13 -20.66
CA LEU A 77 -4.87 19.72 -20.42
C LEU A 77 -5.63 19.05 -21.57
N GLU A 78 -6.55 19.74 -22.24
CA GLU A 78 -7.18 19.22 -23.46
C GLU A 78 -6.18 19.16 -24.63
N LYS A 79 -5.29 20.16 -24.75
CA LYS A 79 -4.19 20.17 -25.75
C LYS A 79 -3.21 18.99 -25.59
N TYR A 80 -2.91 18.56 -24.36
CA TYR A 80 -1.95 17.50 -24.05
C TYR A 80 -2.57 16.17 -23.58
N LYS A 81 -3.88 16.01 -23.78
CA LYS A 81 -4.67 14.86 -23.35
C LYS A 81 -4.11 13.51 -23.79
N ASP A 82 -3.67 13.41 -25.03
CA ASP A 82 -3.09 12.18 -25.58
C ASP A 82 -1.72 11.89 -24.96
N ASN A 83 -0.86 12.91 -24.79
CA ASN A 83 0.44 12.75 -24.13
C ASN A 83 0.29 12.26 -22.68
N ILE A 84 -0.66 12.81 -21.93
CA ILE A 84 -0.96 12.38 -20.56
C ILE A 84 -1.52 10.95 -20.54
N SER A 85 -2.41 10.62 -21.47
CA SER A 85 -3.01 9.28 -21.55
C SER A 85 -1.98 8.20 -21.92
N ILE A 86 -1.07 8.50 -22.85
CA ILE A 86 0.05 7.62 -23.25
C ILE A 86 1.03 7.44 -22.09
N ASP A 87 1.41 8.51 -21.37
CA ASP A 87 2.29 8.41 -20.21
C ASP A 87 1.65 7.57 -19.08
N LEU A 88 0.33 7.71 -18.84
CA LEU A 88 -0.39 6.86 -17.89
C LEU A 88 -0.36 5.39 -18.32
N GLN A 89 -0.67 5.08 -19.57
CA GLN A 89 -0.66 3.71 -20.11
C GLN A 89 0.72 3.06 -20.03
N ASN A 90 1.78 3.79 -20.38
CA ASN A 90 3.16 3.32 -20.25
C ASN A 90 3.51 2.96 -18.80
N ARG A 91 3.08 3.78 -17.84
CA ARG A 91 3.33 3.54 -16.40
C ARG A 91 2.51 2.42 -15.81
N VAL A 92 1.26 2.26 -16.27
CA VAL A 92 0.44 1.08 -15.98
C VAL A 92 1.16 -0.18 -16.47
N SER A 93 1.65 -0.20 -17.72
CA SER A 93 2.36 -1.37 -18.26
C SER A 93 3.68 -1.67 -17.55
N ILE A 94 4.40 -0.65 -17.07
CA ILE A 94 5.56 -0.82 -16.17
C ILE A 94 5.12 -1.47 -14.84
N MET A 95 3.98 -1.06 -14.28
CA MET A 95 3.44 -1.67 -13.06
C MET A 95 2.98 -3.11 -13.27
N GLU A 96 2.27 -3.40 -14.36
CA GLU A 96 1.88 -4.78 -14.74
C GLU A 96 3.11 -5.68 -14.84
N SER A 97 4.15 -5.22 -15.55
CA SER A 97 5.43 -5.93 -15.64
C SER A 97 6.13 -6.11 -14.28
N THR A 98 6.01 -5.14 -13.38
CA THR A 98 6.60 -5.22 -12.03
C THR A 98 5.86 -6.24 -11.17
N VAL A 99 4.52 -6.20 -11.18
CA VAL A 99 3.66 -7.17 -10.49
C VAL A 99 3.93 -8.58 -10.98
N ASP A 100 3.98 -8.77 -12.30
CA ASP A 100 4.19 -10.06 -12.91
C ASP A 100 5.53 -10.69 -12.48
N ASN A 101 6.62 -9.92 -12.56
CA ASN A 101 7.95 -10.39 -12.16
C ASN A 101 8.06 -10.68 -10.65
N GLU A 102 7.50 -9.82 -9.79
CA GLU A 102 7.60 -9.98 -8.34
C GLU A 102 6.73 -11.15 -7.83
N ILE A 103 5.58 -11.42 -8.45
CA ILE A 103 4.72 -12.56 -8.15
C ILE A 103 5.32 -13.86 -8.74
N ASP A 104 5.81 -13.84 -9.98
CA ASP A 104 6.46 -15.01 -10.57
C ASP A 104 7.70 -15.41 -9.74
N ARG A 105 8.49 -14.45 -9.23
CA ARG A 105 9.62 -14.76 -8.32
C ARG A 105 9.16 -15.55 -7.09
N LEU A 106 8.10 -15.11 -6.42
CA LEU A 106 7.57 -15.76 -5.21
C LEU A 106 7.10 -17.18 -5.52
N PHE A 107 6.30 -17.36 -6.57
CA PHE A 107 5.73 -18.66 -6.91
C PHE A 107 6.76 -19.62 -7.50
N ASN A 108 7.71 -19.14 -8.32
CA ASN A 108 8.80 -19.96 -8.83
C ASN A 108 9.66 -20.54 -7.70
N ARG A 109 9.82 -19.85 -6.56
CA ARG A 109 10.51 -20.43 -5.39
C ARG A 109 9.76 -21.65 -4.84
N VAL A 110 8.44 -21.54 -4.69
CA VAL A 110 7.58 -22.63 -4.19
C VAL A 110 7.48 -23.78 -5.20
N GLU A 111 7.33 -23.47 -6.48
CA GLU A 111 7.32 -24.45 -7.58
C GLU A 111 8.65 -25.22 -7.68
N ASN A 112 9.79 -24.55 -7.49
CA ASN A 112 11.12 -25.21 -7.46
C ASN A 112 11.36 -26.02 -6.18
N ASN A 113 10.77 -25.63 -5.04
CA ASN A 113 10.87 -26.37 -3.78
C ASN A 113 9.88 -27.55 -3.70
N LEU A 114 8.95 -27.66 -4.64
CA LEU A 114 7.91 -28.69 -4.66
C LEU A 114 8.47 -30.12 -4.65
N ASP A 115 9.55 -30.39 -5.39
CA ASP A 115 10.19 -31.72 -5.35
C ASP A 115 10.80 -32.02 -3.98
N ASN A 116 11.42 -31.05 -3.30
CA ASN A 116 11.92 -31.26 -1.92
C ASN A 116 10.78 -31.54 -0.92
N PHE A 117 9.62 -30.90 -1.12
CA PHE A 117 8.41 -31.16 -0.32
C PHE A 117 7.87 -32.58 -0.58
N LEU A 118 7.84 -33.02 -1.84
CA LEU A 118 7.41 -34.37 -2.21
C LEU A 118 8.39 -35.43 -1.69
N ASP A 119 9.69 -35.20 -1.80
CA ASP A 119 10.73 -36.08 -1.27
C ASP A 119 10.68 -36.17 0.26
N PHE A 120 10.27 -35.09 0.95
CA PHE A 120 9.92 -35.14 2.37
C PHE A 120 8.68 -36.01 2.62
N HIS A 121 7.56 -35.74 1.94
CA HIS A 121 6.29 -36.46 2.08
C HIS A 121 6.41 -37.97 1.82
N TYR A 122 7.16 -38.36 0.79
CA TYR A 122 7.47 -39.73 0.42
C TYR A 122 8.74 -40.28 1.10
N SER A 123 9.22 -39.66 2.18
CA SER A 123 10.26 -40.25 3.03
C SER A 123 9.65 -40.96 4.24
N ILE A 124 10.30 -42.04 4.70
CA ILE A 124 9.95 -42.71 5.97
C ILE A 124 9.89 -41.69 7.11
N LYS A 125 10.88 -40.81 7.21
CA LYS A 125 10.94 -39.77 8.25
C LYS A 125 9.77 -38.78 8.14
N GLY A 126 9.37 -38.43 6.91
CA GLY A 126 8.22 -37.57 6.63
C GLY A 126 6.91 -38.17 7.11
N GLU A 127 6.61 -39.42 6.76
CA GLU A 127 5.37 -40.11 7.18
C GLU A 127 5.20 -40.11 8.71
N TYR A 128 6.29 -40.34 9.48
CA TYR A 128 6.25 -40.24 10.95
C TYR A 128 6.07 -38.80 11.47
N ILE A 129 6.68 -37.79 10.82
CA ILE A 129 6.55 -36.39 11.21
C ILE A 129 5.14 -35.87 10.88
N GLU A 130 4.61 -36.16 9.70
CA GLU A 130 3.24 -35.79 9.29
C GLU A 130 2.20 -36.43 10.20
N LEU A 131 2.36 -37.72 10.55
CA LEU A 131 1.50 -38.39 11.54
C LEU A 131 1.57 -37.70 12.91
N SER A 132 2.76 -37.28 13.36
CA SER A 132 2.89 -36.54 14.62
C SER A 132 2.22 -35.17 14.57
N ALA A 133 2.36 -34.44 13.46
CA ALA A 133 1.75 -33.13 13.25
C ALA A 133 0.21 -33.20 13.08
N MET A 134 -0.34 -34.34 12.67
CA MET A 134 -1.80 -34.57 12.71
C MET A 134 -2.31 -34.79 14.13
N ILE A 135 -1.49 -35.40 15.01
CA ILE A 135 -1.84 -35.62 16.42
C ILE A 135 -1.75 -34.31 17.22
N THR A 136 -0.84 -33.41 16.86
CA THR A 136 -0.68 -32.09 17.51
C THR A 136 -1.47 -30.96 16.85
N GLU A 137 -2.20 -31.24 15.76
CA GLU A 137 -2.95 -30.29 14.90
C GLU A 137 -2.08 -29.31 14.07
N ASP A 138 -0.75 -29.44 14.11
CA ASP A 138 0.25 -28.57 13.45
C ASP A 138 0.52 -28.90 11.96
N ILE A 139 -0.22 -29.83 11.35
CA ILE A 139 0.03 -30.31 9.96
C ILE A 139 0.04 -29.18 8.92
N GLY A 140 -0.74 -28.12 9.12
CA GLY A 140 -0.74 -26.94 8.24
C GLY A 140 0.54 -26.10 8.35
N GLU A 141 1.11 -25.99 9.55
CA GLU A 141 2.39 -25.30 9.80
C GLU A 141 3.55 -26.11 9.20
N LEU A 142 3.57 -27.43 9.42
CA LEU A 142 4.55 -28.33 8.81
C LEU A 142 4.58 -28.22 7.28
N ILE A 143 3.41 -28.20 6.63
CA ILE A 143 3.31 -28.04 5.17
C ILE A 143 3.77 -26.64 4.75
N THR A 144 3.44 -25.60 5.52
CA THR A 144 3.92 -24.23 5.26
C THR A 144 5.44 -24.17 5.27
N ASP A 145 6.07 -24.67 6.33
CA ASP A 145 7.51 -24.71 6.51
C ASP A 145 8.24 -25.56 5.45
N LYS A 146 7.64 -26.68 5.02
CA LYS A 146 8.26 -27.59 4.05
C LYS A 146 8.08 -27.16 2.60
N LEU A 147 6.95 -26.54 2.25
CA LEU A 147 6.62 -26.15 0.88
C LEU A 147 7.04 -24.72 0.55
N PHE A 148 6.73 -23.75 1.43
CA PHE A 148 7.02 -22.33 1.21
C PHE A 148 8.38 -21.93 1.80
N GLY A 149 8.76 -22.51 2.94
CA GLY A 149 9.97 -22.16 3.67
C GLY A 149 9.78 -20.98 4.62
N GLN A 150 10.57 -20.96 5.69
CA GLN A 150 10.41 -20.02 6.82
C GLN A 150 10.56 -18.54 6.41
N GLU A 151 11.34 -18.25 5.37
CA GLU A 151 11.59 -16.90 4.86
C GLU A 151 10.51 -16.39 3.89
N PHE A 152 9.52 -17.21 3.51
CA PHE A 152 8.55 -16.83 2.46
C PHE A 152 7.77 -15.58 2.81
N ASN A 153 7.38 -15.41 4.09
CA ASN A 153 6.69 -14.20 4.55
C ASN A 153 7.53 -12.93 4.39
N ASP A 154 8.85 -13.01 4.60
CA ASP A 154 9.75 -11.87 4.44
C ASP A 154 9.96 -11.54 2.96
N GLU A 155 10.09 -12.55 2.09
CA GLU A 155 10.12 -12.35 0.64
C GLU A 155 8.84 -11.71 0.12
N VAL A 156 7.67 -12.12 0.63
CA VAL A 156 6.39 -11.49 0.32
C VAL A 156 6.41 -10.02 0.70
N GLN A 157 6.81 -9.66 1.93
CA GLN A 157 6.91 -8.25 2.33
C GLN A 157 7.88 -7.46 1.46
N ASN A 158 9.00 -8.07 1.04
CA ASN A 158 9.96 -7.46 0.12
C ASN A 158 9.38 -7.26 -1.28
N SER A 159 8.62 -8.22 -1.83
CA SER A 159 7.90 -8.06 -3.09
C SER A 159 6.85 -6.95 -3.02
N LEU A 160 6.04 -6.92 -1.95
CA LEU A 160 5.04 -5.89 -1.71
C LEU A 160 5.68 -4.49 -1.61
N LYS A 161 6.81 -4.39 -0.92
CA LYS A 161 7.58 -3.13 -0.82
C LYS A 161 8.11 -2.69 -2.19
N THR A 162 8.69 -3.60 -2.97
CA THR A 162 9.22 -3.31 -4.32
C THR A 162 8.13 -2.79 -5.26
N MET A 163 6.97 -3.47 -5.31
CA MET A 163 5.82 -3.02 -6.10
C MET A 163 5.29 -1.66 -5.64
N ASN A 164 5.20 -1.43 -4.33
CA ASN A 164 4.74 -0.15 -3.76
C ASN A 164 5.71 1.02 -4.05
N ASP A 165 7.02 0.79 -3.95
CA ASP A 165 8.03 1.81 -4.24
C ASP A 165 8.05 2.16 -5.75
N MET A 166 7.90 1.16 -6.64
CA MET A 166 7.74 1.38 -8.08
C MET A 166 6.45 2.12 -8.44
N TYR A 167 5.34 1.79 -7.78
CA TYR A 167 4.06 2.49 -7.94
C TYR A 167 4.19 3.97 -7.53
N LYS A 168 4.74 4.24 -6.34
CA LYS A 168 4.99 5.61 -5.85
C LYS A 168 5.85 6.45 -6.78
N LEU A 169 6.91 5.84 -7.33
CA LEU A 169 7.82 6.47 -8.29
C LEU A 169 7.09 6.81 -9.60
N ASN A 170 6.39 5.84 -10.19
CA ASN A 170 5.64 6.04 -11.42
C ASN A 170 4.53 7.09 -11.25
N MET A 171 3.77 7.03 -10.16
CA MET A 171 2.71 7.99 -9.86
C MET A 171 3.27 9.41 -9.64
N LYS A 172 4.43 9.55 -8.99
CA LYS A 172 5.12 10.84 -8.82
C LYS A 172 5.52 11.46 -10.17
N GLU A 173 6.17 10.68 -11.04
CA GLU A 173 6.61 11.22 -12.34
C GLU A 173 5.43 11.48 -13.30
N HIS A 174 4.33 10.71 -13.22
CA HIS A 174 3.09 11.02 -13.94
C HIS A 174 2.48 12.36 -13.53
N LEU A 175 2.34 12.59 -12.21
CA LEU A 175 1.78 13.83 -11.68
C LEU A 175 2.64 15.05 -12.01
N LYS A 176 3.96 14.89 -12.06
CA LYS A 176 4.91 15.91 -12.52
C LYS A 176 4.75 16.22 -14.00
N LEU A 177 4.46 15.21 -14.84
CA LEU A 177 4.13 15.42 -16.25
C LEU A 177 2.78 16.16 -16.41
N ILE A 178 1.78 15.85 -15.57
CA ILE A 178 0.52 16.62 -15.52
C ILE A 178 0.79 18.09 -15.09
N ASP A 179 1.55 18.34 -14.01
CA ASP A 179 1.91 19.71 -13.56
C ASP A 179 2.60 20.51 -14.68
N ASN A 180 3.59 19.91 -15.35
CA ASN A 180 4.31 20.53 -16.46
C ASN A 180 3.39 20.91 -17.63
N TYR A 181 2.46 20.04 -18.02
CA TYR A 181 1.53 20.34 -19.12
C TYR A 181 0.44 21.32 -18.69
N ALA A 182 -0.21 21.11 -17.54
CA ALA A 182 -1.25 21.99 -17.03
C ALA A 182 -0.75 23.44 -16.86
N LEU A 183 0.50 23.62 -16.40
CA LEU A 183 1.08 24.93 -16.12
C LEU A 183 1.90 25.51 -17.29
N GLU A 184 1.80 24.95 -18.49
CA GLU A 184 2.43 25.53 -19.67
C GLU A 184 1.98 27.00 -19.87
N ASN A 185 2.93 27.92 -20.01
CA ASN A 185 2.70 29.37 -20.12
C ASN A 185 2.03 30.05 -18.89
N VAL A 186 1.94 29.39 -17.73
CA VAL A 186 1.47 30.00 -16.47
C VAL A 186 2.63 30.70 -15.76
N ASP A 187 2.38 31.92 -15.26
CA ASP A 187 3.32 32.66 -14.41
C ASP A 187 3.35 32.03 -13.01
N LEU A 188 4.34 31.18 -12.76
CA LEU A 188 4.47 30.39 -11.52
C LEU A 188 4.72 31.24 -10.28
N GLU A 189 5.37 32.40 -10.42
CA GLU A 189 5.66 33.29 -9.29
C GLU A 189 4.39 34.03 -8.86
N LEU A 190 3.65 34.59 -9.83
CA LEU A 190 2.36 35.25 -9.61
C LEU A 190 1.30 34.31 -9.04
N ASN A 191 1.40 33.01 -9.31
CA ASN A 191 0.45 31.97 -8.86
C ASN A 191 1.02 31.05 -7.76
N SER A 192 2.16 31.39 -7.17
CA SER A 192 2.89 30.54 -6.22
C SER A 192 2.01 29.98 -5.10
N ASN A 193 1.22 30.82 -4.43
CA ASN A 193 0.32 30.42 -3.35
C ASN A 193 -0.79 29.46 -3.80
N SER A 194 -1.50 29.75 -4.89
CA SER A 194 -2.59 28.89 -5.37
C SER A 194 -2.08 27.55 -5.92
N LEU A 195 -0.94 27.57 -6.59
CA LEU A 195 -0.27 26.36 -7.09
C LEU A 195 0.33 25.51 -5.96
N GLN A 196 0.77 26.12 -4.86
CA GLN A 196 1.19 25.37 -3.68
C GLN A 196 0.01 24.63 -3.05
N THR A 197 -1.09 25.32 -2.74
CA THR A 197 -2.30 24.69 -2.19
C THR A 197 -2.81 23.55 -3.09
N LEU A 198 -2.86 23.78 -4.41
CA LEU A 198 -3.25 22.77 -5.38
C LEU A 198 -2.36 21.51 -5.32
N ARG A 199 -1.03 21.68 -5.28
CA ARG A 199 -0.10 20.55 -5.17
C ARG A 199 -0.22 19.82 -3.84
N ASP A 200 -0.47 20.55 -2.75
CA ASP A 200 -0.65 19.96 -1.42
C ASP A 200 -1.96 19.16 -1.34
N GLU A 201 -3.05 19.62 -1.98
CA GLU A 201 -4.29 18.87 -2.16
C GLU A 201 -4.09 17.61 -3.02
N ILE A 202 -3.41 17.72 -4.17
CA ILE A 202 -3.08 16.59 -5.04
C ILE A 202 -2.21 15.56 -4.30
N ASN A 203 -1.20 15.99 -3.56
CA ASN A 203 -0.33 15.12 -2.76
C ASN A 203 -1.09 14.46 -1.60
N THR A 204 -2.02 15.18 -0.96
CA THR A 204 -2.87 14.63 0.10
C THR A 204 -3.79 13.56 -0.45
N ASN A 205 -4.49 13.85 -1.54
CA ASN A 205 -5.37 12.89 -2.21
C ASN A 205 -4.58 11.66 -2.69
N LYS A 206 -3.45 11.87 -3.38
CA LYS A 206 -2.50 10.80 -3.74
C LYS A 206 -2.21 9.91 -2.53
N THR A 207 -1.73 10.49 -1.42
CA THR A 207 -1.36 9.73 -0.21
C THR A 207 -2.53 8.91 0.35
N ILE A 208 -3.76 9.44 0.32
CA ILE A 208 -4.97 8.71 0.71
C ILE A 208 -5.22 7.51 -0.21
N GLN A 209 -5.14 7.70 -1.53
CA GLN A 209 -5.36 6.62 -2.50
C GLN A 209 -4.22 5.56 -2.45
N GLU A 210 -2.96 5.97 -2.27
CA GLU A 210 -1.83 5.05 -2.01
C GLU A 210 -2.04 4.23 -0.73
N GLY A 211 -2.58 4.86 0.34
CA GLY A 211 -2.94 4.19 1.58
C GLY A 211 -4.03 3.12 1.38
N LYS A 212 -5.10 3.45 0.64
CA LYS A 212 -6.15 2.48 0.27
C LYS A 212 -5.59 1.32 -0.56
N ALA A 213 -4.77 1.62 -1.57
CA ALA A 213 -4.11 0.62 -2.40
C ALA A 213 -3.29 -0.34 -1.52
N GLY A 214 -2.44 0.20 -0.64
CA GLY A 214 -1.63 -0.60 0.29
C GLY A 214 -2.45 -1.55 1.15
N VAL A 215 -3.59 -1.10 1.70
CA VAL A 215 -4.51 -1.94 2.48
C VAL A 215 -5.15 -3.05 1.63
N LEU A 216 -5.60 -2.73 0.40
CA LEU A 216 -6.21 -3.71 -0.50
C LEU A 216 -5.21 -4.79 -0.97
N LEU A 217 -3.96 -4.39 -1.25
CA LEU A 217 -2.88 -5.29 -1.63
C LEU A 217 -2.53 -6.22 -0.45
N LEU A 218 -2.32 -5.67 0.75
CA LEU A 218 -2.07 -6.46 1.97
C LEU A 218 -3.21 -7.43 2.29
N ALA A 219 -4.47 -7.08 1.99
CA ALA A 219 -5.60 -7.99 2.12
C ALA A 219 -5.58 -9.11 1.05
N GLY A 220 -5.20 -8.78 -0.19
CA GLY A 220 -5.04 -9.73 -1.30
C GLY A 220 -3.99 -10.80 -1.00
N PHE A 221 -2.75 -10.40 -0.69
CA PHE A 221 -1.69 -11.33 -0.30
C PHE A 221 -1.68 -11.61 1.22
N SER A 222 -2.86 -11.74 1.82
CA SER A 222 -2.96 -12.10 3.24
C SER A 222 -2.59 -13.57 3.46
N SER A 223 -2.18 -13.89 4.69
CA SER A 223 -1.86 -15.26 5.13
C SER A 223 -2.95 -16.29 4.82
N LYS A 224 -4.20 -15.84 4.60
CA LYS A 224 -5.35 -16.63 4.17
C LYS A 224 -5.17 -17.39 2.86
N VAL A 225 -4.34 -16.92 1.93
CA VAL A 225 -4.14 -17.63 0.64
C VAL A 225 -3.07 -18.71 0.75
N ILE A 226 -1.97 -18.42 1.47
CA ILE A 226 -1.02 -19.45 1.92
C ILE A 226 -1.82 -20.51 2.70
N GLN A 227 -2.66 -20.08 3.63
CA GLN A 227 -3.57 -20.95 4.39
C GLN A 227 -4.56 -21.72 3.52
N ALA A 228 -5.11 -21.15 2.43
CA ALA A 228 -6.00 -21.87 1.53
C ALA A 228 -5.28 -23.01 0.80
N ILE A 229 -4.07 -22.74 0.30
CA ILE A 229 -3.20 -23.74 -0.33
C ILE A 229 -2.81 -24.81 0.71
N THR A 230 -2.29 -24.42 1.87
CA THR A 230 -1.84 -25.36 2.91
C THR A 230 -2.98 -26.12 3.57
N THR A 231 -4.20 -25.58 3.65
CA THR A 231 -5.38 -26.31 4.16
C THR A 231 -5.85 -27.39 3.18
N LYS A 232 -5.90 -27.08 1.87
CA LYS A 232 -6.18 -28.08 0.83
C LYS A 232 -5.15 -29.23 0.87
N LEU A 233 -3.88 -28.88 1.08
CA LEU A 233 -2.79 -29.84 1.18
C LEU A 233 -2.82 -30.64 2.48
N ALA A 234 -3.06 -30.00 3.62
CA ALA A 234 -3.22 -30.66 4.91
C ALA A 234 -4.32 -31.71 4.85
N ALA A 235 -5.46 -31.42 4.22
CA ALA A 235 -6.53 -32.40 4.02
C ALA A 235 -6.10 -33.60 3.15
N LYS A 236 -5.32 -33.36 2.09
CA LYS A 236 -4.79 -34.42 1.20
C LYS A 236 -3.73 -35.29 1.89
N VAL A 237 -2.78 -34.67 2.58
CA VAL A 237 -1.76 -35.37 3.37
C VAL A 237 -2.42 -36.16 4.51
N ALA A 238 -3.37 -35.57 5.23
CA ALA A 238 -4.12 -36.23 6.31
C ALA A 238 -4.93 -37.45 5.83
N SER A 239 -5.68 -37.32 4.73
CA SER A 239 -6.42 -38.45 4.15
C SER A 239 -5.50 -39.58 3.70
N LYS A 240 -4.35 -39.28 3.07
CA LYS A 240 -3.35 -40.30 2.71
C LYS A 240 -2.78 -41.02 3.94
N VAL A 241 -2.27 -40.29 4.93
CA VAL A 241 -1.70 -40.87 6.16
C VAL A 241 -2.72 -41.71 6.92
N ALA A 242 -3.95 -41.21 7.09
CA ALA A 242 -5.03 -41.96 7.73
C ALA A 242 -5.33 -43.29 7.01
N SER A 243 -5.34 -43.30 5.67
CA SER A 243 -5.56 -44.52 4.88
C SER A 243 -4.44 -45.57 5.08
N LYS A 244 -3.18 -45.13 5.15
CA LYS A 244 -2.03 -46.02 5.41
C LYS A 244 -2.09 -46.64 6.81
N VAL A 245 -2.45 -45.87 7.83
CA VAL A 245 -2.63 -46.37 9.21
C VAL A 245 -3.78 -47.38 9.28
N ALA A 246 -4.91 -47.14 8.58
CA ALA A 246 -6.02 -48.08 8.50
C ALA A 246 -5.62 -49.41 7.82
N ILE A 247 -4.74 -49.38 6.82
CA ILE A 247 -4.21 -50.59 6.19
C ILE A 247 -3.24 -51.34 7.13
N LYS A 248 -2.34 -50.63 7.84
CA LYS A 248 -1.39 -51.24 8.78
C LYS A 248 -2.10 -51.87 9.99
N THR A 249 -3.16 -51.25 10.51
CA THR A 249 -3.97 -51.81 11.63
C THR A 249 -4.98 -52.85 11.15
N GLY A 250 -5.59 -52.68 9.98
CA GLY A 250 -6.53 -53.64 9.38
C GLY A 250 -5.88 -54.98 8.97
N LYS A 251 -4.60 -54.97 8.57
CA LYS A 251 -3.88 -56.21 8.19
C LYS A 251 -3.58 -57.15 9.36
N PHE A 252 -3.66 -56.70 10.61
CA PHE A 252 -3.64 -57.60 11.77
C PHE A 252 -4.94 -58.41 11.94
N ALA A 253 -6.02 -58.06 11.26
CA ALA A 253 -7.28 -58.80 11.29
C ALA A 253 -7.46 -59.76 10.09
N ALA A 254 -6.67 -59.64 9.02
CA ALA A 254 -6.97 -60.32 7.75
C ALA A 254 -5.74 -60.64 6.86
N SER A 255 -4.79 -61.44 7.35
CA SER A 255 -4.00 -62.32 6.48
C SER A 255 -3.25 -63.42 7.24
N SER A 256 -3.89 -64.59 7.35
CA SER A 256 -3.16 -65.86 7.41
C SER A 256 -2.66 -66.23 6.00
N VAL A 257 -1.39 -66.66 5.89
CA VAL A 257 -0.70 -67.14 4.65
C VAL A 257 -0.47 -66.00 3.61
N VAL A 258 0.68 -65.80 2.93
CA VAL A 258 1.84 -66.61 2.49
C VAL A 258 3.14 -65.75 2.61
N GLY A 259 4.38 -66.25 2.80
CA GLY A 259 4.83 -67.61 3.11
C GLY A 259 6.10 -68.09 2.37
N ALA A 260 7.30 -67.49 2.58
CA ALA A 260 8.59 -67.98 2.03
C ALA A 260 9.75 -67.94 3.05
N SER A 261 10.55 -69.03 3.09
CA SER A 261 11.76 -69.26 3.91
C SER A 261 11.69 -68.86 5.39
N GLY A 262 11.40 -69.82 6.26
CA GLY A 262 11.26 -69.58 7.70
C GLY A 262 12.56 -69.61 8.51
N ILE A 263 12.54 -68.88 9.63
CA ILE A 263 12.94 -69.42 10.93
C ILE A 263 11.71 -69.34 11.84
N VAL A 264 11.48 -70.40 12.62
CA VAL A 264 10.26 -70.57 13.43
C VAL A 264 10.26 -69.62 14.62
N CYS A 265 9.30 -68.70 14.64
CA CYS A 265 8.80 -68.05 15.86
C CYS A 265 7.26 -67.99 15.74
N GLY A 266 6.54 -68.70 16.61
CA GLY A 266 5.08 -68.86 16.54
C GLY A 266 4.30 -67.59 16.95
N PRO A 267 2.95 -67.65 17.13
CA PRO A 267 2.07 -66.47 17.31
C PRO A 267 2.28 -65.57 18.55
N LEU A 268 3.42 -65.66 19.23
CA LEU A 268 3.81 -64.91 20.44
C LEU A 268 5.25 -64.37 20.31
N VAL A 269 5.62 -63.78 19.16
CA VAL A 269 6.97 -63.24 18.92
C VAL A 269 7.18 -61.89 19.60
N VAL A 270 7.40 -61.92 20.92
CA VAL A 270 7.88 -60.75 21.69
C VAL A 270 9.39 -60.83 21.96
N VAL A 271 10.03 -62.00 21.75
CA VAL A 271 11.36 -62.30 22.35
C VAL A 271 12.43 -62.78 21.35
N CYS A 272 12.15 -62.88 20.05
CA CYS A 272 13.14 -63.28 19.05
C CYS A 272 13.51 -62.15 18.07
N ALA A 273 14.77 -61.71 18.14
CA ALA A 273 15.43 -60.74 17.27
C ALA A 273 14.92 -59.28 17.32
N PRO A 274 15.22 -58.52 18.39
CA PRO A 274 14.97 -57.06 18.42
C PRO A 274 15.74 -56.28 17.34
N THR A 275 16.79 -56.86 16.74
CA THR A 275 17.55 -56.24 15.64
C THR A 275 16.95 -56.49 14.25
N ALA A 276 16.22 -57.60 14.04
CA ALA A 276 15.61 -57.90 12.75
C ALA A 276 14.22 -57.26 12.62
N ALA A 277 13.41 -57.28 13.68
CA ALA A 277 12.05 -56.73 13.65
C ALA A 277 12.02 -55.22 13.34
N ILE A 278 12.99 -54.44 13.85
CA ILE A 278 13.12 -53.01 13.55
C ILE A 278 13.42 -52.79 12.05
N ILE A 279 14.32 -53.58 11.46
CA ILE A 279 14.65 -53.50 10.04
C ILE A 279 13.44 -53.90 9.18
N THR A 280 12.71 -54.95 9.55
CA THR A 280 11.49 -55.39 8.83
C THR A 280 10.33 -54.39 8.95
N TRP A 281 10.18 -53.71 10.09
CA TRP A 281 9.18 -52.65 10.27
C TRP A 281 9.45 -51.47 9.33
N PHE A 282 10.66 -50.89 9.39
CA PHE A 282 11.04 -49.79 8.49
C PHE A 282 11.15 -50.21 7.01
N ALA A 283 11.45 -51.47 6.70
CA ALA A 283 11.43 -51.98 5.33
C ALA A 283 10.00 -52.16 4.79
N THR A 284 9.05 -52.53 5.64
CA THR A 284 7.62 -52.58 5.26
C THR A 284 7.09 -51.17 4.99
N ASP A 285 7.46 -50.20 5.84
CA ASP A 285 7.19 -48.78 5.60
C ASP A 285 7.83 -48.32 4.29
N ALA A 286 9.12 -48.59 4.06
CA ALA A 286 9.82 -48.22 2.83
C ALA A 286 9.14 -48.76 1.57
N ILE A 287 8.73 -50.04 1.55
CA ILE A 287 8.08 -50.65 0.38
C ILE A 287 6.69 -50.04 0.12
N ILE A 288 5.90 -49.79 1.19
CA ILE A 288 4.59 -49.15 1.06
C ILE A 288 4.73 -47.71 0.57
N ILE A 289 5.72 -46.97 1.09
CA ILE A 289 6.01 -45.58 0.72
C ILE A 289 6.53 -45.48 -0.72
N SER A 290 7.51 -46.29 -1.12
CA SER A 290 8.01 -46.29 -2.51
C SER A 290 6.95 -46.72 -3.53
N GLY A 291 6.01 -47.60 -3.14
CA GLY A 291 4.85 -47.94 -3.96
C GLY A 291 3.87 -46.77 -4.11
N ASP A 292 3.53 -46.11 -3.00
CA ASP A 292 2.66 -44.92 -2.97
C ASP A 292 3.29 -43.73 -3.74
N GLU A 293 4.60 -43.55 -3.62
CA GLU A 293 5.38 -42.58 -4.41
C GLU A 293 5.27 -42.87 -5.90
N TYR A 294 5.60 -44.10 -6.33
CA TYR A 294 5.58 -44.48 -7.74
C TYR A 294 4.23 -44.27 -8.43
N PHE A 295 3.12 -44.49 -7.72
CA PHE A 295 1.77 -44.29 -8.28
C PHE A 295 1.23 -42.87 -8.12
N ASN A 296 1.51 -42.18 -7.01
CA ASN A 296 0.79 -40.96 -6.62
C ASN A 296 1.66 -39.68 -6.53
N ARG A 297 3.00 -39.76 -6.71
CA ARG A 297 3.90 -38.59 -6.66
C ARG A 297 3.56 -37.57 -7.74
N GLU A 298 3.45 -38.02 -8.99
CA GLU A 298 3.20 -37.12 -10.13
C GLU A 298 1.77 -36.57 -10.14
N GLU A 299 0.76 -37.32 -9.69
CA GLU A 299 -0.60 -36.80 -9.51
C GLU A 299 -0.62 -35.66 -8.48
N LEU A 300 -0.04 -35.89 -7.31
CA LEU A 300 0.06 -34.88 -6.24
C LEU A 300 0.86 -33.65 -6.71
N LYS A 301 1.95 -33.85 -7.47
CA LYS A 301 2.76 -32.78 -8.06
C LYS A 301 1.97 -31.95 -9.06
N GLN A 302 1.25 -32.58 -9.98
CA GLN A 302 0.42 -31.92 -10.99
C GLN A 302 -0.67 -31.07 -10.33
N GLU A 303 -1.33 -31.60 -9.30
CA GLU A 303 -2.38 -30.87 -8.57
C GLU A 303 -1.80 -29.69 -7.77
N LEU A 304 -0.64 -29.87 -7.13
CA LEU A 304 0.10 -28.81 -6.45
C LEU A 304 0.49 -27.68 -7.42
N LEU A 305 1.08 -28.01 -8.57
CA LEU A 305 1.43 -27.04 -9.60
C LEU A 305 0.19 -26.33 -10.14
N LYS A 306 -0.94 -27.03 -10.31
CA LYS A 306 -2.20 -26.44 -10.76
C LYS A 306 -2.71 -25.40 -9.76
N GLU A 307 -2.83 -25.76 -8.49
CA GLU A 307 -3.29 -24.86 -7.43
C GLU A 307 -2.35 -23.64 -7.26
N LEU A 308 -1.03 -23.84 -7.34
CA LEU A 308 -0.06 -22.74 -7.33
C LEU A 308 -0.25 -21.81 -8.54
N ASN A 309 -0.38 -22.35 -9.75
CA ASN A 309 -0.58 -21.54 -10.96
C ASN A 309 -1.93 -20.79 -10.97
N GLU A 310 -3.01 -21.40 -10.47
CA GLU A 310 -4.32 -20.74 -10.35
C GLU A 310 -4.24 -19.54 -9.37
N ASN A 311 -3.63 -19.71 -8.20
CA ASN A 311 -3.45 -18.61 -7.23
C ASN A 311 -2.48 -17.53 -7.76
N LYS A 312 -1.41 -17.91 -8.47
CA LYS A 312 -0.48 -16.99 -9.15
C LYS A 312 -1.20 -16.04 -10.10
N LEU A 313 -2.10 -16.57 -10.94
CA LEU A 313 -2.87 -15.78 -11.89
C LEU A 313 -3.89 -14.86 -11.20
N ILE A 314 -4.60 -15.36 -10.18
CA ILE A 314 -5.53 -14.55 -9.38
C ILE A 314 -4.82 -13.34 -8.76
N PHE A 315 -3.62 -13.55 -8.20
CA PHE A 315 -2.84 -12.46 -7.61
C PHE A 315 -2.37 -11.43 -8.65
N LYS A 316 -1.80 -11.86 -9.78
CA LYS A 316 -1.41 -10.95 -10.86
C LYS A 316 -2.59 -10.09 -11.29
N GLN A 317 -3.74 -10.70 -11.54
CA GLN A 317 -4.96 -9.99 -11.94
C GLN A 317 -5.44 -9.00 -10.86
N GLN A 318 -5.50 -9.42 -9.60
CA GLN A 318 -5.94 -8.56 -8.50
C GLN A 318 -5.01 -7.35 -8.30
N TYR A 319 -3.69 -7.57 -8.32
CA TYR A 319 -2.69 -6.53 -8.13
C TYR A 319 -2.70 -5.53 -9.29
N ASN A 320 -2.77 -6.03 -10.52
CA ASN A 320 -2.87 -5.20 -11.72
C ASN A 320 -4.16 -4.35 -11.71
N SER A 321 -5.30 -4.91 -11.29
CA SER A 321 -6.55 -4.15 -11.16
C SER A 321 -6.42 -3.02 -10.13
N ILE A 322 -5.89 -3.31 -8.92
CA ILE A 322 -5.72 -2.30 -7.86
C ILE A 322 -4.81 -1.16 -8.31
N TYR A 323 -3.66 -1.46 -8.93
CA TYR A 323 -2.75 -0.43 -9.43
C TYR A 323 -3.36 0.35 -10.60
N PHE A 324 -4.00 -0.33 -11.57
CA PHE A 324 -4.68 0.31 -12.69
C PHE A 324 -5.77 1.29 -12.21
N GLU A 325 -6.67 0.85 -11.34
CA GLU A 325 -7.78 1.65 -10.82
C GLU A 325 -7.28 2.88 -10.07
N THR A 326 -6.30 2.70 -9.17
CA THR A 326 -5.79 3.80 -8.33
C THR A 326 -4.93 4.79 -9.12
N MET A 327 -4.11 4.34 -10.08
CA MET A 327 -3.37 5.23 -10.99
C MET A 327 -4.31 6.04 -11.88
N ASN A 328 -5.36 5.42 -12.43
CA ASN A 328 -6.39 6.13 -13.18
C ASN A 328 -7.12 7.15 -12.30
N GLN A 329 -7.56 6.75 -11.11
CA GLN A 329 -8.27 7.65 -10.20
C GLN A 329 -7.43 8.88 -9.84
N ILE A 330 -6.17 8.70 -9.41
CA ILE A 330 -5.26 9.80 -9.07
C ILE A 330 -5.00 10.70 -10.29
N SER A 331 -4.83 10.13 -11.49
CA SER A 331 -4.64 10.89 -12.74
C SER A 331 -5.86 11.76 -13.08
N GLN A 332 -7.07 11.20 -13.00
CA GLN A 332 -8.31 11.93 -13.29
C GLN A 332 -8.61 13.00 -12.24
N GLU A 333 -8.45 12.68 -10.95
CA GLU A 333 -8.66 13.62 -9.84
C GLU A 333 -7.64 14.77 -9.92
N SER A 334 -6.36 14.50 -10.20
CA SER A 334 -5.33 15.53 -10.41
C SER A 334 -5.66 16.46 -11.57
N LYS A 335 -5.98 15.92 -12.76
CA LYS A 335 -6.40 16.75 -13.91
C LYS A 335 -7.59 17.63 -13.57
N LYS A 336 -8.61 17.09 -12.89
CA LYS A 336 -9.77 17.87 -12.45
C LYS A 336 -9.38 19.02 -11.51
N SER A 337 -8.52 18.78 -10.53
CA SER A 337 -8.02 19.84 -9.64
C SER A 337 -7.29 20.96 -10.40
N TYR A 338 -6.52 20.63 -11.44
CA TYR A 338 -5.95 21.63 -12.35
C TYR A 338 -7.01 22.36 -13.18
N GLU A 339 -7.99 21.66 -13.77
CA GLU A 339 -9.07 22.26 -14.56
C GLU A 339 -9.92 23.25 -13.75
N ASP A 340 -10.19 22.94 -12.47
CA ASP A 340 -10.99 23.77 -11.58
C ASP A 340 -10.17 24.95 -10.99
N THR A 341 -8.83 24.93 -11.10
CA THR A 341 -7.95 25.98 -10.59
C THR A 341 -7.89 27.21 -11.50
N LYS A 342 -8.25 28.37 -10.93
CA LYS A 342 -8.05 29.67 -11.59
C LYS A 342 -6.62 30.15 -11.38
N VAL A 343 -5.97 30.55 -12.48
CA VAL A 343 -4.66 31.21 -12.46
C VAL A 343 -4.78 32.68 -12.84
N LEU A 344 -3.98 33.52 -12.19
CA LEU A 344 -3.75 34.92 -12.50
C LEU A 344 -2.87 35.02 -13.74
N VAL A 345 -3.30 35.81 -14.73
CA VAL A 345 -2.60 36.07 -15.97
C VAL A 345 -2.43 37.57 -16.15
N LYS A 346 -1.21 38.00 -16.51
CA LYS A 346 -0.90 39.38 -16.90
C LYS A 346 -1.48 39.63 -18.29
N ASP A 347 -2.40 40.58 -18.42
CA ASP A 347 -3.04 40.87 -19.71
C ASP A 347 -2.06 41.55 -20.69
N LYS A 348 -1.96 41.03 -21.92
CA LYS A 348 -1.07 41.59 -22.95
C LYS A 348 -1.85 42.55 -23.85
N PHE A 349 -1.85 43.83 -23.46
CA PHE A 349 -2.19 44.97 -24.32
C PHE A 349 -0.95 45.46 -25.10
#